data_AF-A0A661CYU7-F1
#
_entry.id   AF-A0A661CYU7-F1
#
_cell.length_a   1.000
_cell.length_b   1.000
_cell.length_c   1.000
_cell.angle_alpha   90.00
_cell.angle_beta   90.00
_cell.angle_gamma   90.00
#
_symmetry.space_group_name_H-M   'P 1'
#
loop_
_entity.id
_entity.type
_entity.pdbx_description
1 polymer ?
#
loop_
_entity_poly.entity_id
_entity_poly.type
_entity_poly.pdbx_seq_one_letter_code
_entity_poly.pdbx_strand_id
1 'polypeptide(L)'
;MGVTRAATAADPDKTPENVQKKAVIIKHDAKLFKKPSGDEGDEAKFMQIYFMMKHAVGDRVPISKRANKKGKPDGWLQKGAYLEWNTLQMIKLEPQSGRTLAKVFDNQSCAEMFGKDGQDAAGCQELGAEPNRFTSKTEQKLLIPVFEKQKNSYQGGFIRVYEKGSSTTPAPTTVDTSQPGSTGTLGYDIVFAVDSTGSMGKYFIPTTEVLQSFIKHIKEATNDPELKAQMPLRIGALFYKDRLTRTRCDHLFPLTQWKPELTDNIDSVIQALQSSAIKETCTSEEPDEAVLDGLNRVIIDTKWQDNHFRAIVLVGDAGPHPEGHEKNPMNFTVSVIGTAAEQKKIRFLTFKLGPDEKAFKELAHRVKDEQNRGRYKAIPKSGSQDAFKKNLLDAMIKEWGLLTKAQKMAQNKVNPATLTNPQVQKKYDLTPYEALIIQARLPDTGSPSQAIPEFVKGWIPKEIQNDLVVSEFLFMGKSRLTILASTLESIAEAASIGQDEGADAFIEVVRNVLASQLKVSASQLFGQGETVNSILEKANILPFKTQVLAFSADEITTWKPEDYERVNTILKEKVKVLREFMGNPINNRYFGDKPHLYVPRAFFP
;
A
#
# COMPACT_ATOMS: atom_id res chain seq x y z
N MET A 1 -46.57 -38.75 21.86
CA MET A 1 -45.28 -38.29 22.43
C MET A 1 -44.36 -37.93 21.29
N GLY A 2 -44.15 -36.64 21.04
CA GLY A 2 -43.29 -36.17 19.95
C GLY A 2 -41.83 -36.25 20.36
N VAL A 3 -41.04 -37.00 19.60
CA VAL A 3 -39.58 -37.05 19.77
C VAL A 3 -39.02 -35.72 19.29
N THR A 4 -38.71 -34.83 20.24
CA THR A 4 -37.86 -33.65 20.01
C THR A 4 -36.49 -34.16 19.56
N ARG A 5 -36.25 -34.18 18.25
CA ARG A 5 -34.91 -34.38 17.69
C ARG A 5 -34.02 -33.28 18.26
N ALA A 6 -33.09 -33.66 19.13
CA ALA A 6 -32.05 -32.76 19.62
C ALA A 6 -31.39 -32.09 18.40
N ALA A 7 -31.35 -30.76 18.39
CA ALA A 7 -30.61 -30.02 17.38
C ALA A 7 -29.16 -30.52 17.41
N THR A 8 -28.71 -31.17 16.34
CA THR A 8 -27.33 -31.62 16.17
C THR A 8 -26.40 -30.48 16.51
N ALA A 9 -25.55 -30.67 17.52
CA ALA A 9 -24.52 -29.72 17.89
C ALA A 9 -23.65 -29.46 16.65
N ALA A 10 -23.61 -28.20 16.20
CA ALA A 10 -22.82 -27.82 15.05
C ALA A 10 -21.42 -27.43 15.53
N ASP A 11 -20.39 -27.94 14.85
CA ASP A 11 -19.00 -27.59 15.08
C ASP A 11 -18.52 -26.56 14.04
N PRO A 12 -17.51 -25.74 14.33
CA PRO A 12 -16.88 -24.86 13.33
C PRO A 12 -16.48 -25.61 12.06
N ASP A 13 -16.89 -25.10 10.89
CA ASP A 13 -16.36 -25.58 9.61
C ASP A 13 -15.02 -24.90 9.33
N LYS A 14 -13.98 -25.69 9.07
CA LYS A 14 -12.59 -25.21 8.97
C LYS A 14 -11.94 -25.69 7.68
N THR A 15 -11.03 -24.88 7.16
CA THR A 15 -10.12 -25.25 6.07
C THR A 15 -9.09 -26.31 6.54
N PRO A 16 -8.33 -26.95 5.63
CA PRO A 16 -7.23 -27.85 6.01
C PRO A 16 -6.21 -27.20 6.95
N GLU A 17 -6.01 -25.89 6.84
CA GLU A 17 -5.12 -25.07 7.67
C GLU A 17 -5.75 -24.69 9.03
N ASN A 18 -6.85 -25.35 9.42
CA ASN A 18 -7.56 -25.13 10.69
C ASN A 18 -8.14 -23.71 10.86
N VAL A 19 -8.34 -22.98 9.76
CA VAL A 19 -8.99 -21.67 9.75
C VAL A 19 -10.50 -21.85 9.61
N GLN A 20 -11.29 -21.25 10.51
CA GLN A 20 -12.74 -21.31 10.37
C GLN A 20 -13.20 -20.56 9.11
N LYS A 21 -14.00 -21.24 8.29
CA LYS A 21 -14.57 -20.69 7.07
C LYS A 21 -15.54 -19.56 7.37
N LYS A 22 -15.61 -18.58 6.46
CA LYS A 22 -16.45 -17.39 6.61
C LYS A 22 -17.36 -17.23 5.41
N ALA A 23 -18.59 -16.81 5.68
CA ALA A 23 -19.57 -16.43 4.67
C ALA A 23 -19.72 -14.90 4.70
N VAL A 24 -19.53 -14.26 3.54
CA VAL A 24 -19.77 -12.82 3.36
C VAL A 24 -21.00 -12.63 2.50
N ILE A 25 -21.97 -11.89 3.02
CA ILE A 25 -23.23 -11.64 2.30
C ILE A 25 -22.97 -10.72 1.11
N ILE A 26 -23.39 -11.15 -0.07
CA ILE A 26 -23.22 -10.41 -1.33
C ILE A 26 -24.54 -10.12 -2.04
N LYS A 27 -25.69 -10.42 -1.39
CA LYS A 27 -27.03 -10.16 -1.92
C LYS A 27 -27.87 -9.34 -0.95
N HIS A 28 -28.74 -8.50 -1.49
CA HIS A 28 -29.65 -7.63 -0.73
C HIS A 28 -30.82 -8.35 -0.09
N ASP A 29 -31.33 -9.37 -0.78
CA ASP A 29 -32.46 -10.18 -0.36
C ASP A 29 -32.03 -11.41 0.46
N ALA A 30 -30.76 -11.47 0.86
CA ALA A 30 -30.24 -12.54 1.68
C ALA A 30 -30.97 -12.61 3.02
N LYS A 31 -31.36 -13.83 3.42
CA LYS A 31 -32.02 -14.09 4.70
C LYS A 31 -31.15 -14.96 5.59
N LEU A 32 -31.17 -14.65 6.88
CA LEU A 32 -30.68 -15.51 7.94
C LEU A 32 -31.86 -16.33 8.49
N PHE A 33 -32.02 -17.54 7.98
CA PHE A 33 -33.12 -18.42 8.33
C PHE A 33 -32.97 -18.99 9.75
N LYS A 34 -34.09 -19.13 10.46
CA LYS A 34 -34.11 -19.68 11.83
C LYS A 34 -33.84 -21.19 11.86
N LYS A 35 -34.11 -21.89 10.75
CA LYS A 35 -34.10 -23.35 10.62
C LYS A 35 -33.45 -23.77 9.28
N PRO A 36 -32.98 -25.03 9.18
CA PRO A 36 -32.42 -25.57 7.94
C PRO A 36 -33.45 -25.68 6.79
N SER A 37 -34.75 -25.60 7.09
CA SER A 37 -35.84 -25.54 6.11
C SER A 37 -36.94 -24.56 6.57
N GLY A 38 -37.79 -24.13 5.63
CA GLY A 38 -38.87 -23.15 5.86
C GLY A 38 -38.46 -21.69 5.60
N ASP A 39 -39.44 -20.79 5.54
CA ASP A 39 -39.23 -19.44 4.99
C ASP A 39 -38.99 -18.35 6.04
N GLU A 40 -39.12 -18.69 7.32
CA GLU A 40 -38.83 -17.78 8.42
C GLU A 40 -37.34 -17.47 8.54
N GLY A 41 -36.99 -16.21 8.36
CA GLY A 41 -35.65 -15.68 8.54
C GLY A 41 -35.65 -14.17 8.66
N ASP A 42 -34.64 -13.64 9.33
CA ASP A 42 -34.39 -12.20 9.41
C ASP A 42 -33.52 -11.78 8.21
N GLU A 43 -33.48 -10.49 7.91
CA GLU A 43 -32.59 -9.96 6.86
C GLU A 43 -31.11 -10.21 7.23
N ALA A 44 -30.34 -10.76 6.29
CA ALA A 44 -28.90 -10.85 6.39
C ALA A 44 -28.29 -9.61 5.70
N LYS A 45 -27.72 -8.70 6.50
CA LYS A 45 -27.16 -7.45 5.99
C LYS A 45 -26.06 -7.68 4.96
N PHE A 46 -26.07 -6.90 3.89
CA PHE A 46 -25.00 -6.87 2.88
C PHE A 46 -23.62 -6.65 3.51
N MET A 47 -22.60 -7.34 3.01
CA MET A 47 -21.22 -7.35 3.53
C MET A 47 -21.05 -7.80 4.99
N GLN A 48 -22.11 -8.36 5.61
CA GLN A 48 -21.99 -8.98 6.93
C GLN A 48 -21.16 -10.26 6.84
N ILE A 49 -20.24 -10.42 7.79
CA ILE A 49 -19.43 -11.64 7.94
C ILE A 49 -20.09 -12.57 8.96
N TYR A 50 -20.27 -13.82 8.57
CA TYR A 50 -20.68 -14.93 9.43
C TYR A 50 -19.61 -16.04 9.41
N PHE A 51 -19.57 -16.85 10.46
CA PHE A 51 -18.64 -17.98 10.57
C PHE A 51 -19.39 -19.29 10.31
N MET A 52 -18.88 -20.09 9.39
CA MET A 52 -19.57 -21.31 8.95
C MET A 52 -19.40 -22.44 9.97
N MET A 53 -20.43 -23.29 10.04
CA MET A 53 -20.49 -24.46 10.91
C MET A 53 -20.86 -25.71 10.10
N LYS A 54 -20.48 -26.89 10.59
CA LYS A 54 -20.86 -28.20 10.03
C LYS A 54 -22.11 -28.75 10.71
N HIS A 55 -22.95 -29.53 10.04
CA HIS A 55 -22.95 -29.84 8.60
C HIS A 55 -24.04 -29.03 7.88
N ALA A 56 -23.81 -28.71 6.61
CA ALA A 56 -24.85 -28.13 5.75
C ALA A 56 -26.05 -29.08 5.63
N VAL A 57 -27.25 -28.53 5.53
CA VAL A 57 -28.50 -29.29 5.36
C VAL A 57 -29.21 -28.74 4.13
N GLY A 58 -29.32 -29.56 3.08
CA GLY A 58 -29.88 -29.14 1.79
C GLY A 58 -29.08 -28.00 1.15
N ASP A 59 -29.77 -26.92 0.80
CA ASP A 59 -29.17 -25.71 0.25
C ASP A 59 -28.73 -24.71 1.32
N ARG A 60 -28.85 -25.02 2.62
CA ARG A 60 -28.49 -24.11 3.70
C ARG A 60 -27.28 -24.58 4.51
N VAL A 61 -26.52 -23.60 4.98
CA VAL A 61 -25.35 -23.82 5.85
C VAL A 61 -25.60 -23.17 7.21
N PRO A 62 -25.37 -23.87 8.34
CA PRO A 62 -25.48 -23.26 9.65
C PRO A 62 -24.32 -22.29 9.89
N ILE A 63 -24.62 -21.16 10.52
CA ILE A 63 -23.63 -20.12 10.80
C ILE A 63 -23.64 -19.66 12.26
N SER A 64 -22.57 -19.00 12.68
CA SER A 64 -22.48 -18.22 13.91
C SER A 64 -22.02 -16.78 13.65
N LYS A 65 -22.44 -15.85 14.52
CA LYS A 65 -21.98 -14.45 14.56
C LYS A 65 -20.63 -14.30 15.26
N ARG A 66 -20.20 -15.33 16.01
CA ARG A 66 -18.92 -15.39 16.73
C ARG A 66 -18.06 -16.53 16.20
N ALA A 67 -16.76 -16.27 16.07
CA ALA A 67 -15.78 -17.28 15.68
C ALA A 67 -15.70 -18.41 16.71
N ASN A 68 -15.42 -19.62 16.23
CA ASN A 68 -15.22 -20.86 16.97
C ASN A 68 -16.36 -21.23 17.94
N LYS A 69 -17.56 -20.68 17.74
CA LYS A 69 -18.77 -21.10 18.47
C LYS A 69 -19.04 -22.58 18.18
N LYS A 70 -19.40 -23.34 19.21
CA LYS A 70 -19.91 -24.71 19.10
C LYS A 70 -21.37 -24.78 19.51
N GLY A 71 -22.08 -25.82 19.08
CA GLY A 71 -23.46 -26.09 19.48
C GLY A 71 -24.49 -25.42 18.56
N LYS A 72 -25.47 -24.71 19.14
CA LYS A 72 -26.60 -24.16 18.38
C LYS A 72 -26.15 -23.03 17.43
N PRO A 73 -26.44 -23.09 16.12
CA PRO A 73 -26.14 -22.00 15.20
C PRO A 73 -26.96 -20.74 15.50
N ASP A 74 -26.42 -19.58 15.13
CA ASP A 74 -27.15 -18.30 15.21
C ASP A 74 -28.15 -18.13 14.06
N GLY A 75 -28.05 -18.95 13.01
CA GLY A 75 -28.99 -19.04 11.91
C GLY A 75 -28.44 -19.87 10.74
N TRP A 76 -29.15 -19.84 9.62
CA TRP A 76 -28.82 -20.61 8.43
C TRP A 76 -28.81 -19.70 7.19
N LEU A 77 -27.78 -19.81 6.35
CA LEU A 77 -27.67 -19.07 5.09
C LEU A 77 -27.89 -19.99 3.91
N GLN A 78 -28.62 -19.50 2.90
CA GLN A 78 -28.81 -20.21 1.63
C GLN A 78 -27.55 -20.13 0.75
N LYS A 79 -27.19 -21.24 0.11
CA LYS A 79 -26.11 -21.31 -0.88
C LYS A 79 -26.44 -20.36 -2.03
N GLY A 80 -25.50 -19.46 -2.34
CA GLY A 80 -25.66 -18.41 -3.34
C GLY A 80 -26.12 -17.05 -2.80
N ALA A 81 -26.49 -16.94 -1.52
CA ALA A 81 -26.69 -15.64 -0.85
C ALA A 81 -25.38 -15.04 -0.30
N TYR A 82 -24.31 -15.85 -0.27
CA TYR A 82 -23.03 -15.50 0.30
C TYR A 82 -21.88 -16.01 -0.57
N LEU A 83 -20.72 -15.40 -0.35
CA LEU A 83 -19.43 -15.83 -0.85
C LEU A 83 -18.62 -16.46 0.30
N GLU A 84 -18.00 -17.61 0.06
CA GLU A 84 -17.00 -18.14 0.98
C GLU A 84 -15.71 -17.31 0.89
N TRP A 85 -15.37 -16.62 1.98
CA TRP A 85 -14.18 -15.79 2.05
C TRP A 85 -13.25 -16.29 3.16
N ASN A 86 -12.42 -17.27 2.80
CA ASN A 86 -11.56 -17.98 3.74
C ASN A 86 -10.12 -17.43 3.77
N THR A 87 -9.77 -16.53 2.86
CA THR A 87 -8.46 -15.88 2.81
C THR A 87 -8.46 -14.56 3.59
N LEU A 88 -7.30 -14.16 4.12
CA LEU A 88 -7.10 -12.79 4.63
C LEU A 88 -6.59 -11.86 3.53
N GLN A 89 -6.30 -12.41 2.35
CA GLN A 89 -5.69 -11.67 1.26
C GLN A 89 -6.76 -10.96 0.42
N MET A 90 -6.49 -9.69 0.15
CA MET A 90 -7.22 -8.88 -0.81
C MET A 90 -6.23 -8.29 -1.81
N ILE A 91 -6.77 -7.88 -2.94
CA ILE A 91 -6.08 -7.00 -3.87
C ILE A 91 -6.82 -5.67 -4.01
N LYS A 92 -6.06 -4.63 -4.32
CA LYS A 92 -6.59 -3.34 -4.75
C LYS A 92 -5.98 -3.04 -6.11
N LEU A 93 -6.79 -2.48 -7.00
CA LEU A 93 -6.28 -1.95 -8.26
C LEU A 93 -5.32 -0.80 -7.99
N GLU A 94 -4.14 -0.90 -8.60
CA GLU A 94 -3.16 0.17 -8.65
C GLU A 94 -3.65 1.30 -9.55
N PRO A 95 -3.16 2.53 -9.35
CA PRO A 95 -3.74 3.67 -10.02
C PRO A 95 -3.49 3.66 -11.54
N GLN A 96 -4.52 3.98 -12.34
CA GLN A 96 -4.66 3.64 -13.78
C GLN A 96 -3.77 4.39 -14.76
N SER A 97 -3.16 5.51 -14.34
CA SER A 97 -2.39 6.36 -15.25
C SER A 97 -1.31 5.57 -15.99
N GLY A 98 -1.37 5.57 -17.32
CA GLY A 98 -0.34 4.99 -18.18
C GLY A 98 -0.39 3.48 -18.41
N ARG A 99 -1.44 2.79 -17.95
CA ARG A 99 -1.64 1.36 -18.20
C ARG A 99 -3.02 1.08 -18.77
N THR A 100 -3.16 -0.04 -19.48
CA THR A 100 -4.45 -0.58 -19.89
C THR A 100 -5.31 -0.92 -18.67
N LEU A 101 -6.62 -0.73 -18.79
CA LEU A 101 -7.58 -1.10 -17.76
C LEU A 101 -7.54 -2.61 -17.51
N ALA A 102 -7.60 -3.01 -16.25
CA ALA A 102 -7.61 -4.42 -15.90
C ALA A 102 -8.88 -5.10 -16.40
N LYS A 103 -8.73 -6.35 -16.84
CA LYS A 103 -9.86 -7.22 -17.20
C LYS A 103 -9.86 -8.47 -16.32
N VAL A 104 -11.05 -9.00 -16.10
CA VAL A 104 -11.26 -10.28 -15.43
C VAL A 104 -11.73 -11.29 -16.45
N PHE A 105 -11.07 -12.44 -16.45
CA PHE A 105 -11.32 -13.53 -17.37
C PHE A 105 -11.89 -14.74 -16.64
N ASP A 106 -12.59 -15.60 -17.36
CA ASP A 106 -13.09 -16.87 -16.85
C ASP A 106 -11.97 -17.86 -16.49
N ASN A 107 -10.81 -17.76 -17.17
CA ASN A 107 -9.69 -18.67 -16.99
C ASN A 107 -8.33 -17.95 -16.83
N GLN A 108 -7.40 -18.64 -16.17
CA GLN A 108 -6.08 -18.13 -15.83
C GLN A 108 -5.22 -17.80 -17.06
N SER A 109 -5.24 -18.66 -18.08
CA SER A 109 -4.40 -18.50 -19.27
C SER A 109 -4.72 -17.19 -19.99
N CYS A 110 -5.99 -16.83 -20.07
CA CYS A 110 -6.44 -15.57 -20.67
C CYS A 110 -5.94 -14.34 -19.90
N ALA A 111 -6.02 -14.36 -18.58
CA ALA A 111 -5.47 -13.30 -17.75
C ALA A 111 -3.95 -13.17 -17.92
N GLU A 112 -3.22 -14.28 -18.00
CA GLU A 112 -1.77 -14.27 -18.19
C GLU A 112 -1.34 -13.81 -19.60
N MET A 113 -2.10 -14.15 -20.64
CA MET A 113 -1.86 -13.64 -22.00
C MET A 113 -2.09 -12.14 -22.05
N PHE A 114 -3.24 -11.67 -21.57
CA PHE A 114 -3.57 -10.25 -21.49
C PHE A 114 -2.54 -9.46 -20.66
N GLY A 115 -2.01 -10.05 -19.57
CA GLY A 115 -0.96 -9.44 -18.76
C GLY A 115 0.37 -9.21 -19.51
N LYS A 116 0.67 -9.95 -20.58
CA LYS A 116 1.94 -9.79 -21.31
C LYS A 116 1.94 -8.58 -22.24
N ASP A 117 0.86 -8.41 -23.01
CA ASP A 117 0.81 -7.44 -24.11
C ASP A 117 -0.38 -6.47 -24.04
N GLY A 118 -1.29 -6.64 -23.09
CA GLY A 118 -2.48 -5.80 -22.92
C GLY A 118 -3.57 -6.06 -23.97
N GLN A 119 -3.50 -7.16 -24.72
CA GLN A 119 -4.45 -7.49 -25.79
C GLN A 119 -5.30 -8.71 -25.46
N ASP A 120 -6.56 -8.67 -25.90
CA ASP A 120 -7.46 -9.82 -25.74
C ASP A 120 -7.07 -10.92 -26.71
N ALA A 121 -6.76 -12.11 -26.19
CA ALA A 121 -6.52 -13.28 -27.02
C ALA A 121 -7.83 -13.90 -27.52
N ALA A 122 -7.81 -14.46 -28.73
CA ALA A 122 -8.97 -15.13 -29.32
C ALA A 122 -9.46 -16.29 -28.43
N GLY A 123 -10.77 -16.37 -28.20
CA GLY A 123 -11.40 -17.39 -27.36
C GLY A 123 -11.40 -17.07 -25.85
N CYS A 124 -10.84 -15.94 -25.42
CA CYS A 124 -10.92 -15.50 -24.04
C CYS A 124 -12.24 -14.80 -23.72
N GLN A 125 -12.95 -15.27 -22.70
CA GLN A 125 -14.17 -14.63 -22.23
C GLN A 125 -13.86 -13.61 -21.14
N GLU A 126 -14.15 -12.34 -21.42
CA GLU A 126 -14.16 -11.28 -20.41
C GLU A 126 -15.43 -11.40 -19.54
N LEU A 127 -15.25 -11.44 -18.21
CA LEU A 127 -16.32 -11.45 -17.22
C LEU A 127 -16.59 -10.07 -16.62
N GLY A 128 -15.64 -9.14 -16.77
CA GLY A 128 -15.79 -7.75 -16.39
C GLY A 128 -14.48 -6.98 -16.45
N ALA A 129 -14.57 -5.65 -16.39
CA ALA A 129 -13.42 -4.76 -16.43
C ALA A 129 -13.34 -3.82 -15.22
N GLU A 130 -12.12 -3.38 -14.93
CA GLU A 130 -11.86 -2.23 -14.10
C GLU A 130 -12.59 -0.98 -14.66
N PRO A 131 -13.31 -0.21 -13.81
CA PRO A 131 -13.94 1.04 -14.23
C PRO A 131 -12.89 1.99 -14.74
N ASN A 132 -13.11 2.62 -15.90
CA ASN A 132 -12.28 3.74 -16.31
C ASN A 132 -12.54 4.93 -15.36
N ARG A 133 -11.61 5.22 -14.44
CA ARG A 133 -11.75 6.32 -13.47
C ARG A 133 -11.51 7.70 -14.08
N PHE A 134 -11.05 7.78 -15.33
CA PHE A 134 -10.96 9.04 -16.07
C PHE A 134 -12.30 9.44 -16.68
N THR A 135 -13.13 8.47 -17.06
CA THR A 135 -14.45 8.73 -17.67
C THR A 135 -15.62 8.42 -16.72
N SER A 136 -15.39 7.64 -15.66
CA SER A 136 -16.41 7.28 -14.68
C SER A 136 -16.82 8.50 -13.87
N LYS A 137 -18.12 8.75 -13.83
CA LYS A 137 -18.76 9.77 -12.98
C LYS A 137 -19.16 9.24 -11.60
N THR A 138 -18.79 7.99 -11.28
CA THR A 138 -19.19 7.30 -10.04
C THR A 138 -17.97 6.97 -9.18
N GLU A 139 -17.96 7.44 -7.92
CA GLU A 139 -16.96 7.11 -6.90
C GLU A 139 -17.28 5.79 -6.18
N GLN A 140 -17.45 4.71 -6.95
CA GLN A 140 -17.61 3.37 -6.38
C GLN A 140 -16.26 2.79 -5.95
N LYS A 141 -16.26 2.02 -4.85
CA LYS A 141 -15.09 1.24 -4.43
C LYS A 141 -15.20 -0.19 -4.94
N LEU A 142 -14.06 -0.75 -5.31
CA LEU A 142 -13.92 -2.17 -5.64
C LEU A 142 -13.28 -2.90 -4.47
N LEU A 143 -13.99 -3.89 -3.95
CA LEU A 143 -13.44 -4.88 -3.03
C LEU A 143 -13.09 -6.12 -3.82
N ILE A 144 -11.86 -6.59 -3.66
CA ILE A 144 -11.32 -7.69 -4.45
C ILE A 144 -10.72 -8.75 -3.52
N PRO A 145 -11.53 -9.65 -2.93
CA PRO A 145 -11.01 -10.83 -2.27
C PRO A 145 -10.19 -11.69 -3.24
N VAL A 146 -9.11 -12.29 -2.72
CA VAL A 146 -8.32 -13.29 -3.45
C VAL A 146 -8.78 -14.68 -3.01
N PHE A 147 -9.27 -15.49 -3.93
CA PHE A 147 -9.64 -16.89 -3.67
C PHE A 147 -8.50 -17.85 -3.96
N GLU A 148 -7.71 -17.53 -4.98
CA GLU A 148 -6.55 -18.30 -5.40
C GLU A 148 -5.46 -17.36 -5.91
N LYS A 149 -4.21 -17.68 -5.60
CA LYS A 149 -3.04 -16.92 -6.06
C LYS A 149 -2.19 -17.81 -6.94
N GLN A 150 -1.85 -17.28 -8.11
CA GLN A 150 -0.87 -17.84 -9.03
C GLN A 150 0.28 -16.85 -9.21
N LYS A 151 1.36 -17.28 -9.86
CA LYS A 151 2.59 -16.47 -9.98
C LYS A 151 2.32 -15.10 -10.61
N ASN A 152 1.52 -15.06 -11.68
CA ASN A 152 1.30 -13.87 -12.52
C ASN A 152 -0.17 -13.39 -12.53
N SER A 153 -1.06 -14.04 -11.78
CA SER A 153 -2.49 -13.77 -11.81
C SER A 153 -3.15 -14.15 -10.48
N TYR A 154 -4.35 -13.63 -10.25
CA TYR A 154 -5.17 -13.96 -9.09
C TYR A 154 -6.55 -14.38 -9.54
N GLN A 155 -7.12 -15.40 -8.91
CA GLN A 155 -8.56 -15.60 -8.96
C GLN A 155 -9.20 -14.67 -7.92
N GLY A 156 -9.69 -13.53 -8.37
CA GLY A 156 -10.34 -12.52 -7.55
C GLY A 156 -11.84 -12.49 -7.74
N GLY A 157 -12.54 -11.70 -6.93
CA GLY A 157 -13.91 -11.31 -7.27
C GLY A 157 -14.16 -9.83 -7.06
N PHE A 158 -14.78 -9.13 -8.01
CA PHE A 158 -15.13 -7.73 -7.86
C PHE A 158 -16.45 -7.59 -7.13
N ILE A 159 -16.44 -6.93 -5.97
CA ILE A 159 -17.66 -6.43 -5.33
C ILE A 159 -17.63 -4.91 -5.44
N ARG A 160 -18.67 -4.34 -6.04
CA ARG A 160 -18.81 -2.88 -6.17
C ARG A 160 -19.66 -2.34 -5.04
N VAL A 161 -19.10 -1.38 -4.32
CA VAL A 161 -19.75 -0.83 -3.13
C VAL A 161 -19.64 0.69 -3.08
N TYR A 162 -20.64 1.33 -2.49
CA TYR A 162 -20.53 2.65 -1.90
C TYR A 162 -20.25 2.50 -0.40
N GLU A 163 -19.21 3.17 0.09
CA GLU A 163 -18.84 3.16 1.50
C GLU A 163 -18.93 4.59 2.04
N LYS A 164 -19.80 4.81 3.04
CA LYS A 164 -19.95 6.10 3.73
C LYS A 164 -20.01 5.86 5.24
N GLY A 165 -18.93 6.22 5.94
CA GLY A 165 -18.80 5.97 7.37
C GLY A 165 -18.85 4.47 7.69
N SER A 166 -19.78 4.05 8.54
CA SER A 166 -20.00 2.63 8.88
C SER A 166 -20.96 1.89 7.94
N SER A 167 -21.54 2.57 6.94
CA SER A 167 -22.51 1.97 6.01
C SER A 167 -21.82 1.56 4.70
N THR A 168 -22.11 0.33 4.26
CA THR A 168 -21.69 -0.20 2.96
C THR A 168 -22.92 -0.68 2.20
N THR A 169 -23.12 -0.17 0.98
CA THR A 169 -24.23 -0.56 0.09
C THR A 169 -23.68 -0.95 -1.29
N PRO A 170 -24.38 -1.76 -2.07
CA PRO A 170 -23.97 -2.17 -3.41
C PRO A 170 -23.93 -0.96 -4.34
N ALA A 171 -23.10 -1.01 -5.37
CA ALA A 171 -23.25 -0.10 -6.49
C ALA A 171 -24.31 -0.66 -7.48
N PRO A 172 -25.10 0.21 -8.14
CA PRO A 172 -26.02 -0.18 -9.20
C PRO A 172 -25.33 -0.99 -10.29
N THR A 173 -26.04 -1.97 -10.85
CA THR A 173 -25.62 -2.75 -12.03
C THR A 173 -25.68 -1.95 -13.33
N THR A 174 -26.27 -0.75 -13.32
CA THR A 174 -26.35 0.17 -14.47
C THR A 174 -25.67 1.49 -14.15
N VAL A 175 -24.80 1.93 -15.06
CA VAL A 175 -24.14 3.24 -14.96
C VAL A 175 -25.16 4.31 -15.32
N ASP A 176 -25.80 4.93 -14.33
CA ASP A 176 -26.68 6.07 -14.58
C ASP A 176 -25.82 7.29 -14.97
N THR A 177 -25.86 7.66 -16.25
CA THR A 177 -25.05 8.73 -16.85
C THR A 177 -25.44 10.14 -16.42
N SER A 178 -26.47 10.28 -15.56
CA SER A 178 -27.21 11.52 -15.32
C SER A 178 -26.81 12.34 -14.08
N GLN A 179 -25.89 11.88 -13.23
CA GLN A 179 -25.36 12.70 -12.11
C GLN A 179 -24.20 13.61 -12.56
N PRO A 180 -24.17 14.91 -12.16
CA PRO A 180 -23.06 15.81 -12.44
C PRO A 180 -21.87 15.50 -11.52
N GLY A 181 -20.95 14.66 -12.01
CA GLY A 181 -19.62 14.43 -11.42
C GLY A 181 -18.52 14.81 -12.43
N SER A 182 -17.40 15.34 -11.93
CA SER A 182 -16.32 15.92 -12.76
C SER A 182 -15.75 14.93 -13.77
N THR A 183 -15.66 15.35 -15.02
CA THR A 183 -14.79 14.72 -16.04
C THR A 183 -13.38 14.55 -15.47
N GLY A 184 -12.78 13.36 -15.58
CA GLY A 184 -11.50 13.02 -14.95
C GLY A 184 -10.39 14.04 -15.26
N THR A 185 -10.10 14.88 -14.28
CA THR A 185 -9.05 15.88 -14.34
C THR A 185 -7.71 15.22 -14.05
N LEU A 186 -6.69 15.64 -14.79
CA LEU A 186 -5.32 15.18 -14.60
C LEU A 186 -4.72 15.96 -13.42
N GLY A 187 -4.45 15.25 -12.33
CA GLY A 187 -3.90 15.85 -11.11
C GLY A 187 -2.40 15.61 -10.95
N TYR A 188 -1.89 16.10 -9.83
CA TYR A 188 -0.48 16.03 -9.46
C TYR A 188 -0.31 15.67 -8.00
N ASP A 189 0.47 14.62 -7.75
CA ASP A 189 0.93 14.20 -6.45
C ASP A 189 2.44 14.36 -6.36
N ILE A 190 2.89 15.19 -5.42
CA ILE A 190 4.32 15.42 -5.17
C ILE A 190 4.60 15.10 -3.71
N VAL A 191 5.57 14.22 -3.46
CA VAL A 191 6.10 14.02 -2.12
C VAL A 191 7.56 14.43 -2.08
N PHE A 192 7.90 15.37 -1.20
CA PHE A 192 9.28 15.73 -0.92
C PHE A 192 9.87 14.72 0.07
N ALA A 193 10.92 14.00 -0.33
CA ALA A 193 11.74 13.19 0.56
C ALA A 193 13.03 13.97 0.85
N VAL A 194 13.16 14.48 2.07
CA VAL A 194 14.21 15.46 2.41
C VAL A 194 15.11 14.92 3.51
N ASP A 195 16.41 14.95 3.25
CA ASP A 195 17.43 14.71 4.25
C ASP A 195 17.35 15.78 5.34
N SER A 196 17.23 15.34 6.59
CA SER A 196 17.13 16.19 7.78
C SER A 196 18.21 15.90 8.81
N THR A 197 19.31 15.28 8.39
CA THR A 197 20.47 15.01 9.25
C THR A 197 21.31 16.25 9.57
N GLY A 198 22.21 16.11 10.55
CA GLY A 198 23.16 17.16 10.90
C GLY A 198 24.13 17.55 9.76
N SER A 199 24.44 16.64 8.82
CA SER A 199 25.34 16.91 7.68
C SER A 199 24.77 17.96 6.73
N MET A 200 23.44 17.97 6.55
CA MET A 200 22.73 19.01 5.82
C MET A 200 22.98 20.40 6.42
N GLY A 201 23.32 20.48 7.70
CA GLY A 201 24.05 21.60 8.29
C GLY A 201 23.43 22.97 8.00
N LYS A 202 24.18 23.81 7.27
CA LYS A 202 23.74 25.16 6.86
C LYS A 202 22.82 25.18 5.63
N TYR A 203 22.52 24.03 5.03
CA TYR A 203 21.71 23.87 3.82
C TYR A 203 20.31 23.32 4.11
N PHE A 204 20.05 22.74 5.28
CA PHE A 204 18.71 22.22 5.62
C PHE A 204 17.65 23.34 5.60
N ILE A 205 17.85 24.41 6.37
CA ILE A 205 16.91 25.55 6.40
C ILE A 205 16.74 26.15 5.00
N PRO A 206 17.80 26.52 4.26
CA PRO A 206 17.68 26.95 2.86
C PRO A 206 16.94 25.99 1.94
N THR A 207 17.08 24.68 2.14
CA THR A 207 16.33 23.67 1.38
C THR A 207 14.85 23.79 1.68
N THR A 208 14.45 23.81 2.95
CA THR A 208 13.03 23.96 3.34
C THR A 208 12.42 25.28 2.84
N GLU A 209 13.20 26.37 2.79
CA GLU A 209 12.76 27.64 2.22
C GLU A 209 12.55 27.54 0.71
N VAL A 210 13.45 26.88 -0.02
CA VAL A 210 13.28 26.64 -1.46
C VAL A 210 12.05 25.79 -1.74
N LEU A 211 11.81 24.75 -0.95
CA LEU A 211 10.60 23.92 -1.08
C LEU A 211 9.35 24.77 -0.87
N GLN A 212 9.32 25.63 0.16
CA GLN A 212 8.22 26.56 0.39
C GLN A 212 8.03 27.52 -0.79
N SER A 213 9.10 28.12 -1.31
CA SER A 213 9.04 29.03 -2.47
C SER A 213 8.54 28.31 -3.73
N PHE A 214 8.99 27.08 -3.96
CA PHE A 214 8.52 26.27 -5.08
C PHE A 214 7.04 25.91 -4.94
N ILE A 215 6.59 25.50 -3.74
CA ILE A 215 5.17 25.20 -3.46
C ILE A 215 4.32 26.47 -3.64
N LYS A 216 4.78 27.63 -3.17
CA LYS A 216 4.10 28.92 -3.37
C LYS A 216 4.00 29.27 -4.86
N HIS A 217 5.10 29.12 -5.61
CA HIS A 217 5.13 29.36 -7.05
C HIS A 217 4.13 28.45 -7.80
N ILE A 218 4.09 27.17 -7.46
CA ILE A 218 3.10 26.24 -8.02
C ILE A 218 1.69 26.70 -7.65
N LYS A 219 1.43 26.96 -6.37
CA LYS A 219 0.13 27.39 -5.88
C LYS A 219 -0.35 28.63 -6.63
N GLU A 220 0.49 29.65 -6.79
CA GLU A 220 0.24 30.87 -7.56
C GLU A 220 -0.06 30.58 -9.04
N ALA A 221 0.73 29.73 -9.68
CA ALA A 221 0.51 29.30 -11.07
C ALA A 221 -0.82 28.52 -11.25
N THR A 222 -1.39 28.03 -10.15
CA THR A 222 -2.68 27.29 -10.10
C THR A 222 -3.80 28.04 -9.40
N ASN A 223 -3.60 29.32 -9.06
CA ASN A 223 -4.51 30.07 -8.18
C ASN A 223 -5.77 30.57 -8.89
N ASP A 224 -5.87 30.39 -10.20
CA ASP A 224 -7.10 30.55 -10.94
C ASP A 224 -8.08 29.43 -10.52
N PRO A 225 -9.28 29.77 -9.97
CA PRO A 225 -10.27 28.80 -9.52
C PRO A 225 -10.68 27.77 -10.58
N GLU A 226 -10.69 28.14 -11.87
CA GLU A 226 -11.00 27.22 -12.95
C GLU A 226 -9.84 26.24 -13.20
N LEU A 227 -8.60 26.72 -13.14
CA LEU A 227 -7.39 25.87 -13.23
C LEU A 227 -7.25 24.95 -12.02
N LYS A 228 -7.57 25.41 -10.81
CA LYS A 228 -7.53 24.58 -9.59
C LYS A 228 -8.54 23.43 -9.65
N ALA A 229 -9.73 23.69 -10.18
CA ALA A 229 -10.73 22.64 -10.42
C ALA A 229 -10.29 21.66 -11.52
N GLN A 230 -9.46 22.12 -12.46
CA GLN A 230 -8.98 21.33 -13.61
C GLN A 230 -7.65 20.61 -13.36
N MET A 231 -6.87 21.00 -12.34
CA MET A 231 -5.57 20.43 -12.01
C MET A 231 -5.43 20.22 -10.49
N PRO A 232 -6.07 19.17 -9.94
CA PRO A 232 -5.97 18.86 -8.52
C PRO A 232 -4.51 18.63 -8.12
N LEU A 233 -4.03 19.40 -7.14
CA LEU A 233 -2.67 19.32 -6.64
C LEU A 233 -2.68 18.81 -5.21
N ARG A 234 -1.83 17.81 -4.94
CA ARG A 234 -1.58 17.31 -3.59
C ARG A 234 -0.09 17.23 -3.33
N ILE A 235 0.29 17.68 -2.14
CA ILE A 235 1.68 17.74 -1.73
C ILE A 235 1.83 17.09 -0.35
N GLY A 236 2.88 16.32 -0.16
CA GLY A 236 3.33 15.85 1.13
C GLY A 236 4.84 16.07 1.28
N ALA A 237 5.33 15.96 2.51
CA ALA A 237 6.76 15.92 2.76
C ALA A 237 7.07 14.86 3.80
N LEU A 238 8.20 14.18 3.63
CA LEU A 238 8.76 13.23 4.56
C LEU A 238 10.22 13.59 4.76
N PHE A 239 10.58 13.77 6.02
CA PHE A 239 11.96 13.96 6.42
C PHE A 239 12.54 12.60 6.79
N TYR A 240 13.73 12.29 6.29
CA TYR A 240 14.49 11.11 6.66
C TYR A 240 15.83 11.52 7.30
N LYS A 241 16.40 10.61 8.06
CA LYS A 241 17.68 10.74 8.76
C LYS A 241 18.45 9.42 8.69
N ASP A 242 19.51 9.29 9.48
CA ASP A 242 20.20 8.03 9.70
C ASP A 242 19.57 7.17 10.81
N ARG A 243 20.06 5.94 10.95
CA ARG A 243 19.96 5.17 12.18
C ARG A 243 21.13 5.51 13.09
N LEU A 244 20.86 5.82 14.35
CA LEU A 244 21.89 5.99 15.36
C LEU A 244 22.17 4.67 16.05
N THR A 245 23.45 4.34 16.18
CA THR A 245 23.90 3.09 16.83
C THR A 245 24.05 3.26 18.35
N ARG A 246 24.11 4.50 18.85
CA ARG A 246 24.25 4.82 20.28
C ARG A 246 23.39 6.03 20.67
N THR A 247 23.04 6.14 21.95
CA THR A 247 22.38 7.32 22.52
C THR A 247 23.30 8.55 22.46
N ARG A 248 23.35 9.21 21.30
CA ARG A 248 24.06 10.48 21.07
C ARG A 248 23.11 11.67 20.94
N CYS A 249 21.82 11.45 21.23
CA CYS A 249 20.79 12.47 21.15
C CYS A 249 20.04 12.56 22.47
N ASP A 250 19.96 13.77 23.01
CA ASP A 250 19.17 14.08 24.21
C ASP A 250 17.67 14.20 23.90
N HIS A 251 17.26 13.86 22.67
CA HIS A 251 15.89 13.99 22.18
C HIS A 251 15.54 12.84 21.23
N LEU A 252 14.24 12.70 20.93
CA LEU A 252 13.74 11.69 20.02
C LEU A 252 14.31 11.90 18.61
N PHE A 253 14.98 10.88 18.08
CA PHE A 253 15.59 10.89 16.75
C PHE A 253 14.84 9.92 15.80
N PRO A 254 13.69 10.34 15.23
CA PRO A 254 12.94 9.46 14.35
C PRO A 254 13.67 9.32 13.00
N LEU A 255 13.93 8.08 12.58
CA LEU A 255 14.48 7.75 11.26
C LEU A 255 13.74 8.45 10.11
N THR A 256 12.42 8.46 10.21
CA THR A 256 11.51 9.08 9.24
C THR A 256 10.36 9.78 9.95
N GLN A 257 9.99 10.95 9.45
CA GLN A 257 8.92 11.80 9.99
C GLN A 257 8.11 12.45 8.86
N TRP A 258 6.80 12.16 8.81
CA TRP A 258 5.88 12.85 7.92
C TRP A 258 5.69 14.32 8.33
N LYS A 259 5.64 15.19 7.33
CA LYS A 259 5.39 16.62 7.40
C LYS A 259 4.35 16.99 6.34
N PRO A 260 3.10 17.13 6.79
CA PRO A 260 1.96 16.30 6.39
C PRO A 260 2.21 15.08 5.49
N GLU A 261 1.35 14.06 5.62
CA GLU A 261 1.10 13.13 4.51
C GLU A 261 0.55 13.88 3.28
N LEU A 262 0.49 13.20 2.13
CA LEU A 262 -0.03 13.76 0.88
C LEU A 262 -1.43 14.36 1.05
N THR A 263 -1.56 15.68 0.87
CA THR A 263 -2.77 16.46 1.17
C THR A 263 -3.03 17.53 0.10
N ASP A 264 -4.30 17.90 -0.09
CA ASP A 264 -4.73 19.04 -0.91
C ASP A 264 -4.71 20.38 -0.13
N ASN A 265 -4.52 20.33 1.19
CA ASN A 265 -4.27 21.51 2.02
C ASN A 265 -2.81 21.97 1.89
N ILE A 266 -2.50 22.63 0.78
CA ILE A 266 -1.14 23.09 0.44
C ILE A 266 -0.55 24.01 1.52
N ASP A 267 -1.37 24.87 2.14
CA ASP A 267 -0.90 25.79 3.19
C ASP A 267 -0.41 25.03 4.43
N SER A 268 -1.03 23.90 4.78
CA SER A 268 -0.55 23.06 5.89
C SER A 268 0.86 22.51 5.63
N VAL A 269 1.21 22.22 4.38
CA VAL A 269 2.55 21.76 4.00
C VAL A 269 3.57 22.88 4.13
N ILE A 270 3.25 24.08 3.64
CA ILE A 270 4.11 25.27 3.78
C ILE A 270 4.39 25.55 5.26
N GLN A 271 3.34 25.56 6.09
CA GLN A 271 3.46 25.78 7.53
C GLN A 271 4.27 24.69 8.23
N ALA A 272 4.11 23.42 7.81
CA ALA A 272 4.88 22.31 8.36
C ALA A 272 6.37 22.40 8.01
N LEU A 273 6.70 22.78 6.78
CA LEU A 273 8.10 23.01 6.36
C LEU A 273 8.71 24.17 7.13
N GLN A 274 7.97 25.26 7.32
CA GLN A 274 8.41 26.42 8.10
C GLN A 274 8.67 26.08 9.57
N SER A 275 7.72 25.39 10.22
CA SER A 275 7.83 25.00 11.64
C SER A 275 8.86 23.89 11.89
N SER A 276 9.23 23.14 10.84
CA SER A 276 10.22 22.07 10.93
C SER A 276 11.64 22.50 10.55
N ALA A 277 11.87 23.79 10.31
CA ALA A 277 13.17 24.38 10.02
C ALA A 277 14.07 24.48 11.28
N ILE A 278 14.08 23.42 12.10
CA ILE A 278 14.97 23.28 13.25
C ILE A 278 16.16 22.45 12.77
N LYS A 279 17.36 23.00 12.91
CA LYS A 279 18.59 22.30 12.54
C LYS A 279 18.80 21.11 13.47
N GLU A 280 19.00 19.93 12.88
CA GLU A 280 19.40 18.75 13.63
C GLU A 280 20.79 18.95 14.23
N THR A 281 20.92 18.67 15.52
CA THR A 281 22.18 18.79 16.27
C THR A 281 22.92 17.46 16.32
N CYS A 282 22.20 16.35 16.19
CA CYS A 282 22.78 15.04 16.10
C CYS A 282 23.44 14.81 14.74
N THR A 283 24.61 14.19 14.76
CA THR A 283 25.36 13.83 13.55
C THR A 283 25.29 12.32 13.38
N SER A 284 25.13 11.89 12.13
CA SER A 284 25.34 10.51 11.72
C SER A 284 26.79 10.12 11.97
N GLU A 285 27.03 8.87 12.33
CA GLU A 285 28.39 8.35 12.55
C GLU A 285 29.15 8.16 11.24
N GLU A 286 28.43 8.05 10.12
CA GLU A 286 28.95 7.74 8.80
C GLU A 286 28.37 8.69 7.75
N PRO A 287 29.04 8.86 6.59
CA PRO A 287 28.52 9.74 5.54
C PRO A 287 27.24 9.24 4.86
N ASP A 288 26.96 7.94 4.90
CA ASP A 288 25.77 7.34 4.29
C ASP A 288 24.57 7.46 5.23
N GLU A 289 23.38 7.52 4.63
CA GLU A 289 22.12 7.82 5.32
C GLU A 289 21.04 6.80 4.99
N ALA A 290 19.94 6.77 5.75
CA ALA A 290 18.82 5.85 5.51
C ALA A 290 17.87 6.33 4.38
N VAL A 291 18.44 6.75 3.25
CA VAL A 291 17.70 7.27 2.08
C VAL A 291 16.68 6.24 1.59
N LEU A 292 17.07 4.96 1.47
CA LEU A 292 16.20 3.92 0.92
C LEU A 292 15.01 3.59 1.84
N ASP A 293 15.18 3.66 3.16
CA ASP A 293 14.08 3.54 4.12
C ASP A 293 13.07 4.68 3.95
N GLY A 294 13.56 5.91 3.83
CA GLY A 294 12.73 7.09 3.54
C GLY A 294 11.93 6.95 2.25
N LEU A 295 12.59 6.55 1.16
CA LEU A 295 11.94 6.33 -0.14
C LEU A 295 10.94 5.19 -0.10
N ASN A 296 11.29 4.06 0.52
CA ASN A 296 10.39 2.92 0.68
C ASN A 296 9.12 3.33 1.43
N ARG A 297 9.25 4.13 2.49
CA ARG A 297 8.12 4.67 3.26
C ARG A 297 7.22 5.54 2.38
N VAL A 298 7.79 6.45 1.58
CA VAL A 298 7.01 7.26 0.64
C VAL A 298 6.28 6.40 -0.40
N ILE A 299 6.91 5.36 -0.94
CA ILE A 299 6.31 4.49 -1.97
C ILE A 299 5.14 3.64 -1.43
N ILE A 300 5.24 3.17 -0.18
CA ILE A 300 4.26 2.24 0.39
C ILE A 300 3.14 2.98 1.13
N ASP A 301 3.47 3.97 1.95
CA ASP A 301 2.50 4.63 2.84
C ASP A 301 1.59 5.62 2.09
N THR A 302 2.11 6.21 1.01
CA THR A 302 1.41 7.29 0.30
C THR A 302 0.18 6.79 -0.46
N LYS A 303 -0.95 7.46 -0.25
CA LYS A 303 -2.21 7.23 -0.98
C LYS A 303 -2.24 7.99 -2.31
N TRP A 304 -1.47 7.50 -3.28
CA TRP A 304 -1.43 8.02 -4.65
C TRP A 304 -2.80 7.92 -5.35
N GLN A 305 -3.15 8.91 -6.17
CA GLN A 305 -4.41 8.98 -6.92
C GLN A 305 -4.31 8.32 -8.31
N ASP A 306 -5.44 7.82 -8.82
CA ASP A 306 -5.54 7.11 -10.12
C ASP A 306 -5.25 7.95 -11.35
N ASN A 307 -5.52 9.25 -11.27
CA ASN A 307 -5.43 10.17 -12.41
C ASN A 307 -4.37 11.26 -12.15
N HIS A 308 -3.36 10.97 -11.34
CA HIS A 308 -2.33 11.92 -10.97
C HIS A 308 -0.96 11.53 -11.53
N PHE A 309 -0.20 12.52 -11.99
CA PHE A 309 1.25 12.37 -12.08
C PHE A 309 1.82 12.21 -10.68
N ARG A 310 2.74 11.27 -10.51
CA ARG A 310 3.30 10.89 -9.22
C ARG A 310 4.79 11.14 -9.25
N ALA A 311 5.28 11.99 -8.36
CA ALA A 311 6.70 12.28 -8.26
C ALA A 311 7.16 12.27 -6.81
N ILE A 312 8.36 11.70 -6.61
CA ILE A 312 9.13 11.87 -5.40
C ILE A 312 10.25 12.85 -5.71
N VAL A 313 10.27 13.96 -5.00
CA VAL A 313 11.37 14.93 -5.03
C VAL A 313 12.33 14.58 -3.90
N LEU A 314 13.44 13.93 -4.24
CA LEU A 314 14.48 13.56 -3.29
C LEU A 314 15.52 14.67 -3.20
N VAL A 315 15.75 15.20 -2.00
CA VAL A 315 16.81 16.17 -1.73
C VAL A 315 17.66 15.65 -0.57
N GLY A 316 18.97 15.62 -0.74
CA GLY A 316 19.90 15.19 0.30
C GLY A 316 21.35 15.39 -0.08
N ASP A 317 22.25 15.17 0.86
CA ASP A 317 23.68 15.39 0.66
C ASP A 317 24.56 14.15 0.80
N ALA A 318 23.93 13.01 1.12
CA ALA A 318 24.55 11.71 1.31
C ALA A 318 23.90 10.61 0.43
N GLY A 319 24.64 9.51 0.23
CA GLY A 319 24.14 8.30 -0.42
C GLY A 319 23.43 7.37 0.58
N PRO A 320 22.79 6.29 0.10
CA PRO A 320 22.21 5.27 0.96
C PRO A 320 23.24 4.29 1.50
N HIS A 321 23.00 3.78 2.71
CA HIS A 321 23.70 2.60 3.23
C HIS A 321 23.63 1.41 2.25
N PRO A 322 24.75 0.67 2.03
CA PRO A 322 24.77 -0.44 1.09
C PRO A 322 24.00 -1.66 1.59
N GLU A 323 23.84 -2.65 0.71
CA GLU A 323 23.30 -3.97 1.06
C GLU A 323 24.20 -4.65 2.11
N GLY A 324 23.59 -5.29 3.11
CA GLY A 324 24.28 -5.98 4.20
C GLY A 324 24.78 -5.07 5.33
N HIS A 325 24.63 -3.75 5.20
CA HIS A 325 25.02 -2.81 6.25
C HIS A 325 24.09 -2.88 7.46
N GLU A 326 24.61 -2.71 8.69
CA GLU A 326 23.81 -2.77 9.92
C GLU A 326 22.70 -1.70 9.95
N LYS A 327 22.99 -0.52 9.39
CA LYS A 327 22.03 0.59 9.24
C LYS A 327 21.06 0.41 8.06
N ASN A 328 21.20 -0.67 7.29
CA ASN A 328 20.26 -1.11 6.26
C ASN A 328 19.72 -2.52 6.59
N PRO A 329 19.01 -2.68 7.71
CA PRO A 329 18.59 -4.01 8.20
C PRO A 329 17.53 -4.67 7.28
N MET A 330 16.81 -3.84 6.51
CA MET A 330 15.86 -4.26 5.48
C MET A 330 16.54 -4.70 4.18
N ASN A 331 17.85 -4.50 4.07
CA ASN A 331 18.66 -4.91 2.93
C ASN A 331 18.19 -4.30 1.59
N PHE A 332 17.72 -3.05 1.63
CA PHE A 332 17.24 -2.38 0.44
C PHE A 332 18.40 -2.00 -0.49
N THR A 333 18.13 -2.01 -1.79
CA THR A 333 19.06 -1.50 -2.80
C THR A 333 18.36 -0.46 -3.68
N VAL A 334 19.15 0.40 -4.34
CA VAL A 334 18.61 1.37 -5.32
C VAL A 334 17.78 0.68 -6.40
N SER A 335 18.17 -0.51 -6.83
CA SER A 335 17.43 -1.29 -7.84
C SER A 335 16.06 -1.74 -7.32
N VAL A 336 15.99 -2.20 -6.07
CA VAL A 336 14.72 -2.65 -5.45
C VAL A 336 13.78 -1.46 -5.29
N ILE A 337 14.26 -0.33 -4.77
CA ILE A 337 13.46 0.90 -4.60
C ILE A 337 13.02 1.47 -5.97
N GLY A 338 13.93 1.52 -6.94
CA GLY A 338 13.65 1.95 -8.30
C GLY A 338 12.55 1.12 -8.97
N THR A 339 12.66 -0.21 -8.86
CA THR A 339 11.64 -1.14 -9.41
C THR A 339 10.29 -0.96 -8.73
N ALA A 340 10.25 -0.82 -7.40
CA ALA A 340 9.01 -0.62 -6.66
C ALA A 340 8.32 0.71 -7.02
N ALA A 341 9.09 1.78 -7.22
CA ALA A 341 8.57 3.07 -7.69
C ALA A 341 8.05 2.97 -9.13
N GLU A 342 8.82 2.32 -10.02
CA GLU A 342 8.48 2.13 -11.42
C GLU A 342 7.20 1.33 -11.63
N GLN A 343 7.02 0.23 -10.88
CA GLN A 343 5.79 -0.57 -10.90
C GLN A 343 4.54 0.25 -10.54
N LYS A 344 4.71 1.27 -9.68
CA LYS A 344 3.65 2.22 -9.31
C LYS A 344 3.69 3.51 -10.13
N LYS A 345 4.50 3.54 -11.20
CA LYS A 345 4.68 4.67 -12.09
C LYS A 345 5.01 5.97 -11.32
N ILE A 346 5.86 5.89 -10.31
CA ILE A 346 6.35 7.03 -9.53
C ILE A 346 7.70 7.46 -10.13
N ARG A 347 7.82 8.76 -10.43
CA ARG A 347 9.06 9.33 -10.99
C ARG A 347 9.95 9.90 -9.90
N PHE A 348 11.25 9.67 -10.01
CA PHE A 348 12.24 10.29 -9.12
C PHE A 348 12.81 11.57 -9.69
N LEU A 349 12.70 12.65 -8.92
CA LEU A 349 13.34 13.94 -9.19
C LEU A 349 14.37 14.15 -8.10
N THR A 350 15.64 13.89 -8.42
CA THR A 350 16.70 13.79 -7.41
C THR A 350 17.63 14.99 -7.49
N PHE A 351 17.84 15.62 -6.33
CA PHE A 351 18.67 16.80 -6.16
C PHE A 351 19.73 16.50 -5.12
N LYS A 352 20.94 16.20 -5.59
CA LYS A 352 22.05 15.79 -4.74
C LYS A 352 22.94 16.98 -4.42
N LEU A 353 23.13 17.26 -3.14
CA LEU A 353 24.07 18.26 -2.68
C LEU A 353 25.48 17.66 -2.62
N GLY A 354 26.45 18.30 -3.25
CA GLY A 354 27.84 17.86 -3.26
C GLY A 354 28.18 16.78 -4.31
N PRO A 355 29.38 16.17 -4.23
CA PRO A 355 30.00 15.46 -5.36
C PRO A 355 29.61 13.98 -5.51
N ASP A 356 29.29 13.25 -4.43
CA ASP A 356 28.85 11.85 -4.57
C ASP A 356 27.41 11.80 -5.08
N GLU A 357 27.23 11.20 -6.26
CA GLU A 357 25.99 11.31 -7.04
C GLU A 357 25.45 9.98 -7.55
N LYS A 358 26.16 8.87 -7.34
CA LYS A 358 25.86 7.59 -8.00
C LYS A 358 24.43 7.13 -7.73
N ALA A 359 24.05 7.01 -6.46
CA ALA A 359 22.74 6.50 -6.07
C ALA A 359 21.59 7.41 -6.55
N PHE A 360 21.74 8.73 -6.46
CA PHE A 360 20.73 9.71 -6.90
C PHE A 360 20.54 9.65 -8.42
N LYS A 361 21.64 9.58 -9.17
CA LYS A 361 21.61 9.36 -10.63
C LYS A 361 20.93 8.05 -10.99
N GLU A 362 21.28 6.95 -10.33
CA GLU A 362 20.67 5.65 -10.58
C GLU A 362 19.17 5.68 -10.29
N LEU A 363 18.71 6.25 -9.16
CA LEU A 363 17.28 6.41 -8.86
C LEU A 363 16.54 7.19 -9.95
N ALA A 364 17.13 8.26 -10.48
CA ALA A 364 16.49 9.09 -11.50
C ALA A 364 16.51 8.49 -12.91
N HIS A 365 17.52 7.69 -13.26
CA HIS A 365 17.78 7.32 -14.66
C HIS A 365 17.73 5.83 -14.94
N ARG A 366 17.94 4.97 -13.94
CA ARG A 366 17.97 3.52 -14.09
C ARG A 366 16.55 2.95 -13.98
N VAL A 367 15.67 3.42 -14.87
CA VAL A 367 14.32 2.88 -15.09
C VAL A 367 14.33 1.99 -16.33
N LYS A 368 13.48 0.96 -16.36
CA LYS A 368 13.28 0.11 -17.54
C LYS A 368 12.34 0.76 -18.55
N ASP A 369 11.34 1.47 -18.06
CA ASP A 369 10.38 2.23 -18.82
C ASP A 369 10.86 3.68 -18.98
N GLU A 370 11.29 4.04 -20.19
CA GLU A 370 11.73 5.40 -20.52
C GLU A 370 10.64 6.45 -20.26
N GLN A 371 9.37 6.05 -20.26
CA GLN A 371 8.24 6.93 -19.96
C GLN A 371 8.12 7.27 -18.46
N ASN A 372 8.77 6.49 -17.59
CA ASN A 372 8.88 6.78 -16.16
C ASN A 372 10.24 7.41 -15.78
N ARG A 373 11.06 7.81 -16.76
CA ARG A 373 12.38 8.39 -16.49
C ARG A 373 12.29 9.68 -15.69
N GLY A 374 13.12 9.75 -14.66
CA GLY A 374 13.23 10.87 -13.75
C GLY A 374 14.29 11.89 -14.18
N ARG A 375 14.58 12.83 -13.28
CA ARG A 375 15.64 13.82 -13.46
C ARG A 375 16.62 13.78 -12.30
N TYR A 376 17.88 14.02 -12.63
CA TYR A 376 18.95 14.22 -11.66
C TYR A 376 19.55 15.60 -11.83
N LYS A 377 19.84 16.26 -10.71
CA LYS A 377 20.61 17.50 -10.69
C LYS A 377 21.57 17.51 -9.50
N ALA A 378 22.85 17.69 -9.80
CA ALA A 378 23.85 18.07 -8.79
C ALA A 378 23.64 19.53 -8.39
N ILE A 379 23.58 19.78 -7.09
CA ILE A 379 23.48 21.11 -6.49
C ILE A 379 24.82 21.41 -5.79
N PRO A 380 25.62 22.34 -6.33
CA PRO A 380 26.91 22.68 -5.73
C PRO A 380 26.73 23.21 -4.30
N LYS A 381 27.53 22.70 -3.37
CA LYS A 381 27.68 23.28 -2.02
C LYS A 381 28.60 24.50 -2.02
N SER A 382 29.46 24.65 -3.03
CA SER A 382 30.35 25.81 -3.21
C SER A 382 29.57 27.05 -3.64
N GLY A 383 29.79 28.18 -2.99
CA GLY A 383 29.13 29.47 -3.29
C GLY A 383 28.32 30.03 -2.12
N SER A 384 27.56 31.10 -2.37
CA SER A 384 26.65 31.70 -1.39
C SER A 384 25.40 30.84 -1.17
N GLN A 385 24.75 30.98 -0.02
CA GLN A 385 23.45 30.33 0.22
C GLN A 385 22.39 30.78 -0.80
N ASP A 386 22.44 32.01 -1.29
CA ASP A 386 21.51 32.49 -2.33
C ASP A 386 21.72 31.79 -3.67
N ALA A 387 22.98 31.55 -4.05
CA ALA A 387 23.29 30.78 -5.26
C ALA A 387 22.80 29.33 -5.11
N PHE A 388 22.96 28.73 -3.93
CA PHE A 388 22.39 27.42 -3.61
C PHE A 388 20.86 27.41 -3.77
N LYS A 389 20.17 28.36 -3.12
CA LYS A 389 18.70 28.44 -3.16
C LYS A 389 18.19 28.61 -4.59
N LYS A 390 18.82 29.51 -5.35
CA LYS A 390 18.49 29.75 -6.75
C LYS A 390 18.68 28.49 -7.60
N ASN A 391 19.82 27.82 -7.50
CA ASN A 391 20.11 26.62 -8.29
C ASN A 391 19.12 25.48 -8.02
N LEU A 392 18.73 25.28 -6.76
CA LEU A 392 17.75 24.27 -6.39
C LEU A 392 16.35 24.65 -6.89
N LEU A 393 15.93 25.91 -6.70
CA LEU A 393 14.63 26.40 -7.16
C LEU A 393 14.50 26.33 -8.69
N ASP A 394 15.50 26.81 -9.43
CA ASP A 394 15.51 26.77 -10.90
C ASP A 394 15.38 25.34 -11.42
N ALA A 395 16.03 24.38 -10.75
CA ALA A 395 15.98 22.98 -11.13
C ALA A 395 14.60 22.34 -10.87
N MET A 396 13.89 22.76 -9.81
CA MET A 396 12.51 22.33 -9.53
C MET A 396 11.49 22.98 -10.49
N ILE A 397 11.64 24.28 -10.76
CA ILE A 397 10.76 25.03 -11.69
C ILE A 397 10.85 24.44 -13.11
N LYS A 398 12.05 24.03 -13.55
CA LYS A 398 12.22 23.38 -14.85
C LYS A 398 11.36 22.11 -14.98
N GLU A 399 11.21 21.33 -13.92
CA GLU A 399 10.33 20.16 -13.95
C GLU A 399 8.85 20.54 -13.93
N TRP A 400 8.47 21.57 -13.17
CA TRP A 400 7.11 22.10 -13.20
C TRP A 400 6.67 22.52 -14.62
N GLY A 401 7.59 23.04 -15.43
CA GLY A 401 7.33 23.36 -16.85
C GLY A 401 6.85 22.18 -17.70
N LEU A 402 7.28 20.95 -17.41
CA LEU A 402 6.77 19.75 -18.08
C LEU A 402 5.30 19.50 -17.75
N LEU A 403 4.94 19.73 -16.48
CA LEU A 403 3.62 19.46 -15.94
C LEU A 403 2.57 20.44 -16.47
N THR A 404 2.93 21.72 -16.56
CA THR A 404 2.04 22.73 -17.17
C THR A 404 1.80 22.46 -18.66
N LYS A 405 2.81 21.97 -19.39
CA LYS A 405 2.65 21.51 -20.79
C LYS A 405 1.69 20.33 -20.89
N ALA A 406 1.83 19.32 -20.01
CA ALA A 406 0.94 18.16 -19.97
C ALA A 406 -0.52 18.53 -19.69
N GLN A 407 -0.73 19.45 -18.74
CA GLN A 407 -2.05 19.93 -18.38
C GLN A 407 -2.73 20.64 -19.56
N LYS A 408 -2.00 21.52 -20.25
CA LYS A 408 -2.49 22.20 -21.46
C LYS A 408 -2.89 21.19 -22.55
N MET A 409 -2.21 20.05 -22.65
CA MET A 409 -2.58 19.00 -23.60
C MET A 409 -3.83 18.24 -23.20
N ALA A 410 -3.97 17.90 -21.91
CA ALA A 410 -5.17 17.27 -21.38
C ALA A 410 -6.41 18.17 -21.61
N GLN A 411 -6.29 19.47 -21.32
CA GLN A 411 -7.35 20.46 -21.57
C GLN A 411 -7.72 20.56 -23.06
N ASN A 412 -6.73 20.52 -23.96
CA ASN A 412 -6.94 20.53 -25.41
C ASN A 412 -7.38 19.17 -25.97
N LYS A 413 -7.58 18.15 -25.12
CA LYS A 413 -7.96 16.78 -25.51
C LYS A 413 -7.04 16.21 -26.60
N VAL A 414 -5.74 16.48 -26.49
CA VAL A 414 -4.74 15.96 -27.43
C VAL A 414 -4.71 14.44 -27.32
N ASN A 415 -4.80 13.75 -28.45
CA ASN A 415 -4.65 12.30 -28.50
C ASN A 415 -3.20 11.92 -28.12
N PRO A 416 -2.97 11.18 -27.02
CA PRO A 416 -1.62 10.83 -26.56
C PRO A 416 -0.78 10.10 -27.62
N ALA A 417 -1.41 9.31 -28.49
CA ALA A 417 -0.73 8.58 -29.56
C ALA A 417 -0.06 9.50 -30.60
N THR A 418 -0.45 10.77 -30.66
CA THR A 418 0.10 11.75 -31.61
C THR A 418 1.34 12.49 -31.08
N LEU A 419 1.69 12.32 -29.81
CA LEU A 419 2.77 13.09 -29.16
C LEU A 419 4.17 12.71 -29.66
N THR A 420 4.32 11.56 -30.29
CA THR A 420 5.57 11.16 -30.98
C THR A 420 5.76 11.87 -32.32
N ASN A 421 4.75 12.58 -32.84
CA ASN A 421 4.83 13.31 -34.10
C ASN A 421 5.63 14.63 -33.92
N PRO A 422 6.71 14.87 -34.69
CA PRO A 422 7.52 16.08 -34.59
C PRO A 422 6.73 17.41 -34.78
N GLN A 423 5.66 17.41 -35.57
CA GLN A 423 4.83 18.61 -35.76
C GLN A 423 4.02 18.94 -34.50
N VAL A 424 3.51 17.92 -33.81
CA VAL A 424 2.82 18.09 -32.53
C VAL A 424 3.81 18.55 -31.46
N GLN A 425 5.02 17.97 -31.43
CA GLN A 425 6.08 18.39 -30.52
C GLN A 425 6.44 19.87 -30.72
N LYS A 426 6.64 20.31 -31.97
CA LYS A 426 6.91 21.72 -32.28
C LYS A 426 5.76 22.65 -31.88
N LYS A 427 4.51 22.23 -32.12
CA LYS A 427 3.31 23.01 -31.76
C LYS A 427 3.21 23.31 -30.26
N TYR A 428 3.67 22.37 -29.41
CA TYR A 428 3.57 22.48 -27.96
C TYR A 428 4.92 22.70 -27.25
N ASP A 429 5.99 22.99 -28.00
CA ASP A 429 7.35 23.14 -27.47
C ASP A 429 7.78 21.92 -26.63
N LEU A 430 7.60 20.70 -27.14
CA LEU A 430 8.02 19.49 -26.45
C LEU A 430 9.37 18.99 -26.95
N THR A 431 10.23 18.62 -26.01
CA THR A 431 11.34 17.71 -26.30
C THR A 431 10.84 16.26 -26.46
N PRO A 432 11.57 15.38 -27.16
CA PRO A 432 11.21 13.95 -27.24
C PRO A 432 11.07 13.28 -25.86
N TYR A 433 11.94 13.65 -24.91
CA TYR A 433 11.87 13.20 -23.53
C TYR A 433 10.55 13.59 -22.85
N GLU A 434 10.13 14.85 -23.00
CA GLU A 434 8.88 15.34 -22.41
C GLU A 434 7.66 14.70 -23.07
N ALA A 435 7.69 14.51 -24.39
CA ALA A 435 6.61 13.85 -25.13
C ALA A 435 6.34 12.42 -24.63
N LEU A 436 7.38 11.63 -24.39
CA LEU A 436 7.26 10.26 -23.87
C LEU A 436 6.61 10.24 -22.47
N ILE A 437 7.03 11.14 -21.58
CA ILE A 437 6.48 11.22 -20.22
C ILE A 437 5.02 11.67 -20.23
N ILE A 438 4.68 12.68 -21.05
CA ILE A 438 3.29 13.15 -21.15
C ILE A 438 2.40 12.07 -21.75
N GLN A 439 2.85 11.43 -22.83
CA GLN A 439 2.11 10.38 -23.52
C GLN A 439 1.69 9.25 -22.59
N ALA A 440 2.61 8.82 -21.73
CA ALA A 440 2.36 7.72 -20.79
C ALA A 440 1.47 8.08 -19.61
N ARG A 441 0.97 9.33 -19.52
CA ARG A 441 0.24 9.82 -18.34
C ARG A 441 -1.08 10.47 -18.65
N LEU A 442 -1.29 10.84 -19.90
CA LEU A 442 -2.61 11.25 -20.35
C LEU A 442 -3.59 10.06 -20.28
N PRO A 443 -4.87 10.32 -19.99
CA PRO A 443 -5.90 9.30 -19.86
C PRO A 443 -5.98 8.38 -21.08
N ASP A 444 -6.12 7.07 -20.86
CA ASP A 444 -6.47 6.13 -21.93
C ASP A 444 -7.96 6.33 -22.31
N THR A 445 -8.22 6.47 -23.61
CA THR A 445 -9.56 6.64 -24.18
C THR A 445 -10.31 5.32 -24.37
N GLY A 446 -9.73 4.19 -23.97
CA GLY A 446 -10.39 2.88 -23.97
C GLY A 446 -11.75 2.91 -23.24
N SER A 447 -12.80 2.50 -23.95
CA SER A 447 -14.13 2.39 -23.36
C SER A 447 -14.21 1.15 -22.46
N PRO A 448 -14.66 1.26 -21.20
CA PRO A 448 -14.95 0.09 -20.37
C PRO A 448 -16.07 -0.74 -21.02
N SER A 449 -15.99 -2.07 -20.94
CA SER A 449 -17.02 -2.96 -21.48
C SER A 449 -18.37 -2.78 -20.75
N GLN A 450 -19.47 -2.99 -21.48
CA GLN A 450 -20.80 -2.43 -21.19
C GLN A 450 -21.70 -3.20 -20.20
N ALA A 451 -21.22 -4.22 -19.50
CA ALA A 451 -22.04 -4.88 -18.48
C ALA A 451 -21.18 -5.32 -17.30
N ILE A 452 -21.52 -4.81 -16.13
CA ILE A 452 -20.75 -5.00 -14.91
C ILE A 452 -21.70 -5.60 -13.87
N PRO A 453 -21.63 -6.91 -13.63
CA PRO A 453 -22.37 -7.55 -12.56
C PRO A 453 -22.05 -6.94 -11.19
N GLU A 454 -23.01 -6.96 -10.27
CA GLU A 454 -22.83 -6.57 -8.86
C GLU A 454 -21.66 -7.32 -8.21
N PHE A 455 -21.49 -8.59 -8.60
CA PHE A 455 -20.35 -9.43 -8.29
C PHE A 455 -19.84 -10.21 -9.50
N VAL A 456 -18.54 -10.20 -9.73
CA VAL A 456 -17.84 -11.07 -10.69
C VAL A 456 -16.81 -11.90 -9.94
N LYS A 457 -16.63 -13.18 -10.28
CA LYS A 457 -15.47 -13.99 -9.84
C LYS A 457 -14.72 -14.48 -11.08
N GLY A 458 -13.41 -14.27 -11.13
CA GLY A 458 -12.57 -14.70 -12.25
C GLY A 458 -11.09 -14.36 -12.04
N TRP A 459 -10.31 -14.47 -13.11
CA TRP A 459 -8.86 -14.28 -13.13
C TRP A 459 -8.47 -12.88 -13.57
N ILE A 460 -7.65 -12.19 -12.77
CA ILE A 460 -7.08 -10.87 -13.08
C ILE A 460 -5.55 -11.00 -13.16
N PRO A 461 -4.88 -10.36 -14.14
CA PRO A 461 -3.43 -10.30 -14.17
C PRO A 461 -2.87 -9.53 -12.98
N LYS A 462 -1.68 -9.93 -12.51
CA LYS A 462 -0.92 -9.14 -11.52
C LYS A 462 -0.35 -7.88 -12.15
N GLU A 463 0.16 -8.00 -13.37
CA GLU A 463 0.84 -6.96 -14.14
C GLU A 463 0.32 -6.97 -15.59
N ILE A 464 0.27 -5.79 -16.24
CA ILE A 464 0.01 -5.64 -17.67
C ILE A 464 1.20 -4.91 -18.26
N GLN A 465 1.89 -5.51 -19.23
CA GLN A 465 3.07 -4.91 -19.87
C GLN A 465 4.14 -4.44 -18.84
N ASN A 466 4.31 -5.20 -17.75
CA ASN A 466 5.16 -4.91 -16.59
C ASN A 466 4.66 -3.82 -15.62
N ASP A 467 3.51 -3.22 -15.87
CA ASP A 467 2.88 -2.29 -14.93
C ASP A 467 2.04 -3.04 -13.92
N LEU A 468 2.23 -2.71 -12.64
CA LEU A 468 1.47 -3.34 -11.57
C LEU A 468 -0.01 -2.94 -11.70
N VAL A 469 -0.86 -3.96 -11.83
CA VAL A 469 -2.31 -3.79 -11.93
C VAL A 469 -2.94 -3.86 -10.55
N VAL A 470 -2.40 -4.72 -9.70
CA VAL A 470 -2.94 -4.96 -8.36
C VAL A 470 -1.85 -5.04 -7.30
N SER A 471 -2.10 -4.36 -6.18
CA SER A 471 -1.32 -4.55 -4.94
C SER A 471 -2.03 -5.47 -3.97
N GLU A 472 -1.24 -6.23 -3.21
CA GLU A 472 -1.73 -7.13 -2.17
C GLU A 472 -1.91 -6.41 -0.82
N PHE A 473 -3.04 -6.69 -0.18
CA PHE A 473 -3.38 -6.21 1.15
C PHE A 473 -3.87 -7.37 2.01
N LEU A 474 -3.76 -7.19 3.31
CA LEU A 474 -4.36 -8.07 4.29
C LEU A 474 -5.57 -7.41 4.91
N PHE A 475 -6.69 -8.13 4.85
CA PHE A 475 -7.91 -7.79 5.52
C PHE A 475 -7.88 -8.29 6.96
N MET A 476 -7.74 -7.37 7.91
CA MET A 476 -7.65 -7.71 9.32
C MET A 476 -8.58 -6.84 10.16
N GLY A 477 -9.21 -7.45 11.16
CA GLY A 477 -9.92 -6.68 12.19
C GLY A 477 -8.93 -5.85 13.01
N LYS A 478 -9.29 -4.62 13.36
CA LYS A 478 -8.38 -3.70 14.06
C LYS A 478 -7.80 -4.29 15.35
N SER A 479 -8.62 -4.98 16.14
CA SER A 479 -8.17 -5.65 17.38
C SER A 479 -7.15 -6.76 17.14
N ARG A 480 -7.28 -7.52 16.04
CA ARG A 480 -6.28 -8.54 15.67
C ARG A 480 -4.96 -7.91 15.28
N LEU A 481 -4.99 -6.80 14.53
CA LEU A 481 -3.77 -6.10 14.15
C LEU A 481 -3.07 -5.49 15.37
N THR A 482 -3.82 -5.02 16.37
CA THR A 482 -3.28 -4.58 17.65
C THR A 482 -2.55 -5.71 18.38
N ILE A 483 -3.16 -6.89 18.50
CA ILE A 483 -2.54 -8.06 19.12
C ILE A 483 -1.24 -8.46 18.39
N LEU A 484 -1.28 -8.47 17.05
CA LEU A 484 -0.09 -8.75 16.25
C LEU A 484 1.01 -7.72 16.51
N ALA A 485 0.70 -6.42 16.41
CA ALA A 485 1.70 -5.37 16.62
C ALA A 485 2.32 -5.44 18.04
N SER A 486 1.52 -5.70 19.07
CA SER A 486 2.02 -5.90 20.43
C SER A 486 2.88 -7.17 20.55
N THR A 487 2.52 -8.26 19.88
CA THR A 487 3.33 -9.49 19.88
C THR A 487 4.69 -9.25 19.20
N LEU A 488 4.71 -8.56 18.05
CA LEU A 488 5.93 -8.21 17.35
C LEU A 488 6.81 -7.25 18.17
N GLU A 489 6.21 -6.31 18.91
CA GLU A 489 6.93 -5.42 19.81
C GLU A 489 7.60 -6.20 20.94
N SER A 490 6.89 -7.11 21.59
CA SER A 490 7.47 -7.95 22.64
C SER A 490 8.57 -8.87 22.12
N ILE A 491 8.47 -9.38 20.88
CA ILE A 491 9.59 -10.12 20.25
C ILE A 491 10.77 -9.19 19.96
N ALA A 492 10.51 -7.94 19.55
CA ALA A 492 11.57 -6.96 19.38
C ALA A 492 12.27 -6.67 20.71
N GLU A 493 11.52 -6.43 21.79
CA GLU A 493 12.06 -6.27 23.15
C GLU A 493 12.88 -7.49 23.59
N ALA A 494 12.38 -8.70 23.32
CA ALA A 494 13.13 -9.92 23.55
C ALA A 494 14.48 -9.91 22.81
N ALA A 495 14.51 -9.48 21.54
CA ALA A 495 15.75 -9.37 20.78
C ALA A 495 16.73 -8.40 21.45
N SER A 496 16.24 -7.29 22.03
CA SER A 496 17.08 -6.39 22.83
C SER A 496 17.71 -7.10 24.03
N ILE A 497 16.93 -7.92 24.75
CA ILE A 497 17.42 -8.71 25.89
C ILE A 497 18.43 -9.75 25.41
N GLY A 498 18.16 -10.44 24.29
CA GLY A 498 19.06 -11.44 23.71
C GLY A 498 20.41 -10.87 23.27
N GLN A 499 20.43 -9.61 22.85
CA GLN A 499 21.67 -8.90 22.53
C GLN A 499 22.61 -8.80 23.75
N ASP A 500 22.06 -8.58 24.94
CA ASP A 500 22.80 -8.38 26.19
C ASP A 500 23.03 -9.68 26.98
N GLU A 501 22.02 -10.56 27.01
CA GLU A 501 21.94 -11.74 27.89
C GLU A 501 22.05 -13.08 27.13
N GLY A 502 22.03 -13.05 25.79
CA GLY A 502 22.19 -14.22 24.93
C GLY A 502 20.92 -15.01 24.63
N ALA A 503 21.10 -16.15 23.96
CA ALA A 503 20.03 -16.93 23.34
C ALA A 503 18.97 -17.45 24.31
N ASP A 504 19.37 -17.92 25.49
CA ASP A 504 18.44 -18.52 26.46
C ASP A 504 17.43 -17.49 26.96
N ALA A 505 17.89 -16.27 27.28
CA ALA A 505 17.04 -15.16 27.71
C ALA A 505 16.06 -14.74 26.60
N PHE A 506 16.54 -14.63 25.35
CA PHE A 506 15.69 -14.36 24.20
C PHE A 506 14.58 -15.43 24.04
N ILE A 507 14.97 -16.71 24.02
CA ILE A 507 14.05 -17.83 23.82
C ILE A 507 13.01 -17.87 24.93
N GLU A 508 13.41 -17.65 26.19
CA GLU A 508 12.50 -17.63 27.33
C GLU A 508 11.44 -16.53 27.21
N VAL A 509 11.86 -15.31 26.89
CA VAL A 509 10.92 -14.17 26.72
C VAL A 509 9.96 -14.44 25.56
N VAL A 510 10.46 -14.88 24.40
CA VAL A 510 9.61 -15.20 23.24
C VAL A 510 8.63 -16.33 23.58
N ARG A 511 9.09 -17.40 24.26
CA ARG A 511 8.20 -18.48 24.74
C ARG A 511 7.09 -17.95 25.61
N ASN A 512 7.40 -17.09 26.58
CA ASN A 512 6.41 -16.55 27.53
C ASN A 512 5.39 -15.65 26.83
N VAL A 513 5.85 -14.77 25.93
CA VAL A 513 4.98 -13.91 25.11
C VAL A 513 4.01 -14.77 24.27
N LEU A 514 4.54 -15.75 23.55
CA LEU A 514 3.74 -16.60 22.67
C LEU A 514 2.79 -17.51 23.45
N ALA A 515 3.22 -18.06 24.58
CA ALA A 515 2.40 -18.90 25.46
C ALA A 515 1.17 -18.17 25.99
N SER A 516 1.34 -16.91 26.40
CA SER A 516 0.26 -16.04 26.85
C SER A 516 -0.78 -15.80 25.74
N GLN A 517 -0.31 -15.49 24.52
CA GLN A 517 -1.20 -15.28 23.37
C GLN A 517 -1.92 -16.56 22.92
N LEU A 518 -1.21 -17.70 22.97
CA LEU A 518 -1.71 -19.02 22.56
C LEU A 518 -2.57 -19.72 23.61
N LYS A 519 -2.52 -19.29 24.87
CA LYS A 519 -3.11 -19.99 26.02
C LYS A 519 -2.61 -21.43 26.15
N VAL A 520 -1.31 -21.63 25.94
CA VAL A 520 -0.61 -22.91 26.13
C VAL A 520 0.51 -22.76 27.16
N SER A 521 1.09 -23.86 27.63
CA SER A 521 2.27 -23.79 28.50
C SER A 521 3.50 -23.37 27.69
N ALA A 522 4.35 -22.50 28.25
CA ALA A 522 5.61 -22.09 27.62
C ALA A 522 6.52 -23.29 27.27
N SER A 523 6.48 -24.35 28.08
CA SER A 523 7.22 -25.60 27.85
C SER A 523 6.80 -26.38 26.58
N GLN A 524 5.62 -26.07 26.03
CA GLN A 524 5.09 -26.71 24.82
C GLN A 524 5.54 -26.01 23.52
N LEU A 525 6.28 -24.90 23.63
CA LEU A 525 6.71 -24.07 22.51
C LEU A 525 8.21 -24.25 22.22
N PHE A 526 8.58 -24.18 20.95
CA PHE A 526 9.93 -24.51 20.45
C PHE A 526 10.29 -25.97 20.73
N GLY A 527 9.40 -26.90 20.33
CA GLY A 527 9.75 -28.31 20.20
C GLY A 527 10.81 -28.53 19.11
N GLN A 528 11.33 -29.75 18.95
CA GLN A 528 12.43 -30.04 18.01
C GLN A 528 12.16 -29.50 16.59
N GLY A 529 12.94 -28.52 16.15
CA GLY A 529 12.86 -27.88 14.84
C GLY A 529 11.72 -26.87 14.64
N GLU A 530 10.96 -26.53 15.67
CA GLU A 530 9.89 -25.54 15.58
C GLU A 530 10.44 -24.10 15.51
N THR A 531 10.00 -23.31 14.53
CA THR A 531 10.41 -21.91 14.36
C THR A 531 9.40 -20.94 14.97
N VAL A 532 9.82 -19.72 15.31
CA VAL A 532 8.91 -18.66 15.78
C VAL A 532 7.79 -18.41 14.78
N ASN A 533 8.11 -18.36 13.49
CA ASN A 533 7.11 -18.25 12.42
C ASN A 533 6.06 -19.36 12.48
N SER A 534 6.46 -20.62 12.68
CA SER A 534 5.52 -21.74 12.76
C SER A 534 4.61 -21.70 14.00
N ILE A 535 5.14 -21.20 15.12
CA ILE A 535 4.35 -20.99 16.36
C ILE A 535 3.33 -19.87 16.14
N LEU A 536 3.74 -18.76 15.54
CA LEU A 536 2.88 -17.62 15.21
C LEU A 536 1.79 -17.99 14.18
N GLU A 537 2.09 -18.89 13.25
CA GLU A 537 1.14 -19.46 12.30
C GLU A 537 0.08 -20.32 13.02
N LYS A 538 0.52 -21.25 13.90
CA LYS A 538 -0.39 -22.03 14.76
C LYS A 538 -1.28 -21.13 15.63
N ALA A 539 -0.74 -19.99 16.06
CA ALA A 539 -1.44 -18.98 16.84
C ALA A 539 -2.43 -18.13 16.04
N ASN A 540 -2.41 -18.21 14.69
CA ASN A 540 -3.16 -17.32 13.82
C ASN A 540 -2.86 -15.83 14.12
N ILE A 541 -1.61 -15.55 14.53
CA ILE A 541 -1.10 -14.20 14.82
C ILE A 541 -0.52 -13.61 13.54
N LEU A 542 0.35 -14.36 12.86
CA LEU A 542 0.87 -13.95 11.56
C LEU A 542 -0.07 -14.38 10.43
N PRO A 543 -0.38 -13.47 9.49
CA PRO A 543 -1.21 -13.78 8.33
C PRO A 543 -0.49 -14.60 7.26
N PHE A 544 0.85 -14.69 7.30
CA PHE A 544 1.68 -15.45 6.37
C PHE A 544 3.08 -15.71 6.94
N LYS A 545 3.84 -16.57 6.25
CA LYS A 545 5.23 -16.88 6.60
C LYS A 545 6.16 -15.70 6.30
N THR A 546 6.97 -15.33 7.28
CA THR A 546 8.01 -14.29 7.16
C THR A 546 9.41 -14.90 7.31
N GLN A 547 10.37 -14.38 6.55
CA GLN A 547 11.79 -14.73 6.70
C GLN A 547 12.40 -14.13 7.97
N VAL A 548 11.93 -12.96 8.41
CA VAL A 548 12.48 -12.25 9.58
C VAL A 548 12.27 -13.04 10.87
N LEU A 549 11.21 -13.85 10.96
CA LEU A 549 10.90 -14.69 12.12
C LEU A 549 11.07 -16.19 11.82
N ALA A 550 11.77 -16.54 10.74
CA ALA A 550 11.95 -17.91 10.29
C ALA A 550 13.08 -18.67 11.02
N PHE A 551 13.32 -18.36 12.29
CA PHE A 551 14.42 -18.93 13.05
C PHE A 551 13.93 -19.94 14.09
N SER A 552 14.77 -20.97 14.33
CA SER A 552 14.56 -22.01 15.35
C SER A 552 15.35 -21.72 16.62
N ALA A 553 15.09 -22.46 17.71
CA ALA A 553 15.89 -22.37 18.93
C ALA A 553 17.38 -22.64 18.65
N ASP A 554 17.69 -23.69 17.88
CA ASP A 554 19.07 -24.05 17.54
C ASP A 554 19.77 -22.93 16.76
N GLU A 555 19.06 -22.29 15.83
CA GLU A 555 19.60 -21.16 15.06
C GLU A 555 19.90 -19.95 15.97
N ILE A 556 19.00 -19.61 16.89
CA ILE A 556 19.19 -18.52 17.85
C ILE A 556 20.44 -18.75 18.71
N THR A 557 20.74 -20.00 19.10
CA THR A 557 21.96 -20.29 19.88
C THR A 557 23.27 -19.95 19.15
N THR A 558 23.22 -19.80 17.83
CA THR A 558 24.36 -19.42 17.00
C THR A 558 24.45 -17.91 16.73
N TRP A 559 23.43 -17.15 17.12
CA TRP A 559 23.35 -15.72 16.86
C TRP A 559 24.41 -14.94 17.63
N LYS A 560 24.92 -13.92 16.95
CA LYS A 560 25.77 -12.88 17.53
C LYS A 560 24.91 -11.67 17.93
N PRO A 561 25.43 -10.75 18.77
CA PRO A 561 24.71 -9.52 19.14
C PRO A 561 24.10 -8.77 17.94
N GLU A 562 24.79 -8.76 16.79
CA GLU A 562 24.33 -8.06 15.58
C GLU A 562 23.08 -8.71 14.95
N ASP A 563 22.90 -10.03 15.10
CA ASP A 563 21.71 -10.73 14.61
C ASP A 563 20.46 -10.33 15.43
N TYR A 564 20.61 -10.23 16.76
CA TYR A 564 19.56 -9.73 17.64
C TYR A 564 19.21 -8.27 17.35
N GLU A 565 20.23 -7.43 17.18
CA GLU A 565 20.05 -6.01 16.85
C GLU A 565 19.29 -5.84 15.53
N ARG A 566 19.63 -6.65 14.51
CA ARG A 566 18.92 -6.64 13.23
C ARG A 566 17.45 -6.98 13.39
N VAL A 567 17.12 -8.05 14.12
CA VAL A 567 15.71 -8.45 14.37
C VAL A 567 14.98 -7.36 15.16
N ASN A 568 15.60 -6.85 16.23
CA ASN A 568 15.06 -5.74 17.03
C ASN A 568 14.69 -4.54 16.14
N THR A 569 15.62 -4.14 15.28
CA THR A 569 15.49 -2.95 14.44
C THR A 569 14.40 -3.12 13.38
N ILE A 570 14.36 -4.26 12.69
CA ILE A 570 13.32 -4.55 11.69
C ILE A 570 11.95 -4.53 12.36
N LEU A 571 11.79 -5.25 13.47
CA LEU A 571 10.50 -5.39 14.13
C LEU A 571 10.01 -4.06 14.73
N LYS A 572 10.87 -3.28 15.38
CA LYS A 572 10.52 -1.95 15.90
C LYS A 572 10.00 -1.03 14.80
N GLU A 573 10.65 -1.02 13.64
CA GLU A 573 10.22 -0.19 12.51
C GLU A 573 8.87 -0.68 11.94
N LYS A 574 8.71 -1.99 11.73
CA LYS A 574 7.43 -2.56 11.27
C LYS A 574 6.29 -2.27 12.25
N VAL A 575 6.53 -2.43 13.56
CA VAL A 575 5.55 -2.12 14.62
C VAL A 575 5.17 -0.64 14.60
N LYS A 576 6.14 0.27 14.48
CA LYS A 576 5.88 1.70 14.37
C LYS A 576 4.97 2.02 13.18
N VAL A 577 5.30 1.52 11.99
CA VAL A 577 4.51 1.72 10.77
C VAL A 577 3.09 1.14 10.94
N LEU A 578 2.96 -0.06 11.51
CA LEU A 578 1.65 -0.65 11.80
C LEU A 578 0.83 0.19 12.77
N ARG A 579 1.45 0.75 13.82
CA ARG A 579 0.78 1.60 14.81
C ARG A 579 0.29 2.91 14.22
N GLU A 580 1.12 3.58 13.45
CA GLU A 580 0.71 4.79 12.71
C GLU A 580 -0.45 4.48 11.75
N PHE A 581 -0.36 3.37 11.00
CA PHE A 581 -1.42 2.94 10.10
C PHE A 581 -2.74 2.64 10.83
N MET A 582 -2.68 1.98 11.99
CA MET A 582 -3.85 1.71 12.85
C MET A 582 -4.43 2.97 13.50
N GLY A 583 -3.56 3.93 13.82
CA GLY A 583 -3.90 5.19 14.46
C GLY A 583 -4.67 6.13 13.53
N ASN A 584 -4.39 6.07 12.21
CA ASN A 584 -5.04 6.93 11.23
C ASN A 584 -6.50 6.48 10.94
N PRO A 585 -7.53 7.28 11.32
CA PRO A 585 -8.93 6.89 11.17
C PRO A 585 -9.37 6.67 9.72
N ILE A 586 -8.68 7.28 8.75
CA ILE A 586 -8.97 7.16 7.31
C ILE A 586 -8.74 5.72 6.81
N ASN A 587 -7.95 4.94 7.54
CA ASN A 587 -7.65 3.55 7.18
C ASN A 587 -8.74 2.57 7.61
N ASN A 588 -9.65 2.98 8.51
CA ASN A 588 -10.74 2.11 8.96
C ASN A 588 -11.70 1.81 7.79
N ARG A 589 -12.12 0.56 7.69
CA ARG A 589 -13.16 0.04 6.80
C ARG A 589 -14.18 -0.71 7.64
N TYR A 590 -15.46 -0.48 7.42
CA TYR A 590 -16.50 -1.08 8.25
C TYR A 590 -17.21 -2.20 7.52
N PHE A 591 -17.17 -3.39 8.12
CA PHE A 591 -17.95 -4.56 7.70
C PHE A 591 -18.92 -4.88 8.83
N GLY A 592 -20.16 -4.44 8.67
CA GLY A 592 -21.11 -4.33 9.78
C GLY A 592 -20.68 -3.27 10.79
N ASP A 593 -20.72 -3.60 12.08
CA ASP A 593 -20.36 -2.71 13.20
C ASP A 593 -18.87 -2.76 13.59
N LYS A 594 -18.06 -3.55 12.88
CA LYS A 594 -16.66 -3.81 13.26
C LYS A 594 -15.65 -3.12 12.34
N PRO A 595 -14.66 -2.40 12.90
CA PRO A 595 -13.58 -1.81 12.13
C PRO A 595 -12.59 -2.87 11.68
N HIS A 596 -12.32 -2.84 10.38
CA HIS A 596 -11.30 -3.62 9.69
C HIS A 596 -10.33 -2.68 8.98
N LEU A 597 -9.21 -3.24 8.54
CA LEU A 597 -8.11 -2.52 7.90
C LEU A 597 -7.65 -3.29 6.66
N TYR A 598 -7.29 -2.56 5.61
CA TYR A 598 -6.60 -3.10 4.43
C TYR A 598 -5.11 -2.78 4.58
N VAL A 599 -4.40 -3.65 5.28
CA VAL A 599 -3.00 -3.41 5.65
C VAL A 599 -2.11 -3.81 4.47
N PRO A 600 -1.26 -2.92 3.94
CA PRO A 600 -0.27 -3.29 2.92
C PRO A 600 0.58 -4.46 3.41
N ARG A 601 0.79 -5.47 2.55
CA ARG A 601 1.62 -6.63 2.89
C ARG A 601 3.04 -6.24 3.33
N ALA A 602 3.57 -5.16 2.76
CA ALA A 602 4.92 -4.69 3.06
C ALA A 602 5.10 -4.12 4.48
N PHE A 603 4.01 -3.90 5.24
CA PHE A 603 4.07 -3.45 6.63
C PHE A 603 4.33 -4.57 7.63
N PHE A 604 4.23 -5.81 7.18
CA PHE A 604 4.55 -6.96 8.00
C PHE A 604 6.04 -7.30 7.84
N PRO A 605 6.65 -7.93 8.85
CA PRO A 605 8.02 -8.43 8.76
C PRO A 605 8.16 -9.54 7.72
#